data_AF-A0A9P7XYI9-F1
#
_entry.id   AF-A0A9P7XYI9-F1
#
_cell.length_a   1.000
_cell.length_b   1.000
_cell.length_c   1.000
_cell.angle_alpha   90.00
_cell.angle_beta   90.00
_cell.angle_gamma   90.00
#
_symmetry.space_group_name_H-M   'P 1'
#
loop_
_entity.id
_entity.type
_entity.pdbx_description
1 polymer ?
#
loop_
_entity_poly.entity_id
_entity_poly.type
_entity_poly.pdbx_seq_one_letter_code
_entity_poly.pdbx_strand_id
1 'polypeptide(L)'
;MFLACPKRIVNAMAAMSLSVSYPTAYLSLKALADDGLTQVRKLARTHQWILIYDNINYYDSKFNQRLDNRNVVVSGVTLTIVISRHQDDDLSQDALLPLPDRPPLKDLYPRQVNDERLRHASLFFLFDCLQRHHEPFQHYAVPFRIRPISPLDVSKTWAFEIPAMDIDQSSLDGNMRVLEEVKKLLQLDDEWFRNHVVIVGGNQLTVSRVRTMIRYRAPDVSAFNRLQWAIPVLQLFHLQMIVCGTILRTHYGHITSPGSLAYNIGKLGRKRVDKTMPCYYTANELLRNENFYASHAQSN
;
A
#
# COMPACT_ATOMS: atom_id res chain seq x y z
N MET A 1 1.59 -20.52 -12.00
CA MET A 1 2.92 -21.18 -11.97
C MET A 1 3.56 -21.35 -13.36
N PHE A 2 2.82 -21.42 -14.47
CA PHE A 2 3.39 -21.67 -15.82
C PHE A 2 4.15 -20.49 -16.49
N LEU A 3 3.94 -19.24 -16.07
CA LEU A 3 4.53 -18.07 -16.74
C LEU A 3 5.97 -17.71 -16.33
N ALA A 4 6.48 -18.28 -15.23
CA ALA A 4 7.89 -18.11 -14.85
C ALA A 4 8.82 -19.08 -15.60
N CYS A 5 8.25 -20.02 -16.37
CA CYS A 5 8.99 -21.01 -17.12
C CYS A 5 9.30 -20.49 -18.54
N PRO A 6 10.55 -20.62 -19.04
CA PRO A 6 10.88 -20.23 -20.40
C PRO A 6 9.96 -20.87 -21.44
N LYS A 7 9.49 -20.08 -22.42
CA LYS A 7 8.59 -20.52 -23.50
C LYS A 7 9.04 -21.82 -24.17
N ARG A 8 10.35 -22.03 -24.32
CA ARG A 8 10.93 -23.25 -24.89
C ARG A 8 10.62 -24.51 -24.07
N ILE A 9 10.67 -24.41 -22.74
CA ILE A 9 10.37 -25.54 -21.85
C ILE A 9 8.88 -25.87 -21.89
N VAL A 10 8.01 -24.85 -21.85
CA VAL A 10 6.55 -25.05 -21.97
C VAL A 10 6.20 -25.74 -23.30
N ASN A 11 6.83 -25.31 -24.39
CA ASN A 11 6.59 -25.94 -25.70
C ASN A 11 7.13 -27.38 -25.76
N ALA A 12 8.27 -27.68 -25.13
CA ALA A 12 8.79 -29.05 -25.05
C ALA A 12 7.85 -29.97 -24.26
N MET A 13 7.35 -29.52 -23.10
CA MET A 13 6.36 -30.26 -22.31
C MET A 13 5.04 -30.45 -23.08
N ALA A 14 4.60 -29.44 -23.83
CA ALA A 14 3.43 -29.55 -24.68
C ALA A 14 3.60 -30.58 -25.80
N ALA A 15 4.79 -30.64 -26.43
CA ALA A 15 5.10 -31.67 -27.43
C ALA A 15 5.11 -33.09 -26.83
N MET A 16 5.45 -33.21 -25.55
CA MET A 16 5.37 -34.47 -24.80
C MET A 16 3.97 -34.76 -24.23
N SER A 17 2.96 -33.94 -24.53
CA SER A 17 1.60 -34.05 -23.98
C SER A 17 1.52 -33.93 -22.44
N LEU A 18 2.51 -33.30 -21.81
CA LEU A 18 2.57 -33.07 -20.36
C LEU A 18 1.96 -31.72 -19.95
N SER A 19 1.76 -30.80 -20.90
CA SER A 19 1.14 -29.50 -20.63
C SER A 19 0.38 -28.96 -21.84
N VAL A 20 -0.44 -27.94 -21.63
CA VAL A 20 -0.98 -27.14 -22.74
C VAL A 20 0.14 -26.33 -23.41
N SER A 21 -0.10 -25.94 -24.67
CA SER A 21 0.84 -25.10 -25.41
C SER A 21 0.93 -23.70 -24.80
N TYR A 22 2.07 -23.03 -24.96
CA TYR A 22 2.24 -21.65 -24.51
C TYR A 22 1.18 -20.70 -25.11
N PRO A 23 0.85 -20.75 -26.43
CA PRO A 23 -0.26 -19.96 -26.99
C PRO A 23 -1.60 -20.18 -26.29
N THR A 24 -1.94 -21.43 -25.98
CA THR A 24 -3.20 -21.76 -25.29
C THR A 24 -3.24 -21.16 -23.89
N ALA A 25 -2.15 -21.29 -23.11
CA ALA A 25 -2.06 -20.70 -21.78
C ALA A 25 -2.16 -19.17 -21.83
N TYR A 26 -1.48 -18.53 -22.79
CA TYR A 26 -1.53 -17.08 -22.99
C TYR A 26 -2.93 -16.59 -23.38
N LEU A 27 -3.60 -17.26 -24.34
CA LEU A 27 -4.96 -16.91 -24.75
C LEU A 27 -5.96 -17.08 -23.60
N SER A 28 -5.80 -18.12 -22.77
CA SER A 28 -6.64 -18.33 -21.59
C SER A 28 -6.47 -17.21 -20.56
N LEU A 29 -5.23 -16.78 -20.31
CA LEU A 29 -4.95 -15.65 -19.42
C LEU A 29 -5.51 -14.34 -19.97
N LYS A 30 -5.37 -14.11 -21.28
CA LYS A 30 -5.95 -12.94 -21.94
C LYS A 30 -7.48 -12.93 -21.81
N ALA A 31 -8.13 -14.06 -22.05
CA ALA A 31 -9.58 -14.19 -21.89
C ALA A 31 -10.03 -13.91 -20.45
N LEU A 32 -9.29 -14.41 -19.45
CA LEU A 32 -9.57 -14.10 -18.03
C LEU A 32 -9.38 -12.62 -17.70
N ALA A 33 -8.36 -11.97 -18.28
CA ALA A 33 -8.15 -10.53 -18.11
C ALA A 33 -9.27 -9.71 -18.76
N ASP A 34 -9.70 -10.09 -19.97
CA ASP A 34 -10.80 -9.43 -20.70
C ASP A 34 -12.15 -9.60 -19.95
N ASP A 35 -12.40 -10.78 -19.36
CA ASP A 35 -13.56 -11.01 -18.52
C ASP A 35 -13.52 -10.19 -17.22
N GLY A 36 -12.38 -10.18 -16.52
CA GLY A 36 -12.17 -9.36 -15.32
C GLY A 36 -12.37 -7.88 -15.59
N LEU A 37 -11.90 -7.38 -16.74
CA LEU A 37 -12.11 -6.00 -17.18
C LEU A 37 -13.59 -5.70 -17.46
N THR A 38 -14.32 -6.66 -18.03
CA THR A 38 -15.77 -6.52 -18.25
C THR A 38 -16.53 -6.45 -16.93
N GLN A 39 -16.14 -7.28 -15.95
CA GLN A 39 -16.72 -7.26 -14.61
C GLN A 39 -16.45 -5.95 -13.88
N VAL A 40 -15.20 -5.46 -13.89
CA VAL A 40 -14.84 -4.21 -13.18
C VAL A 40 -15.57 -3.01 -13.77
N ARG A 41 -15.77 -2.94 -15.09
CA ARG A 41 -16.56 -1.89 -15.76
C ARG A 41 -18.01 -1.86 -15.31
N LYS A 42 -18.62 -3.03 -15.12
CA LYS A 42 -20.01 -3.15 -14.65
C LYS A 42 -20.12 -2.69 -13.19
N LEU A 43 -19.20 -3.16 -12.34
CA LEU A 43 -19.22 -2.88 -10.91
C LEU A 43 -18.87 -1.42 -10.58
N ALA A 44 -17.84 -0.86 -11.22
CA ALA A 44 -17.38 0.52 -10.96
C ALA A 44 -18.45 1.60 -11.25
N ARG A 45 -19.46 1.30 -12.07
CA ARG A 45 -20.59 2.20 -12.34
C ARG A 45 -21.66 2.20 -11.25
N THR A 46 -21.74 1.14 -10.46
CA THR A 46 -22.87 0.87 -9.55
C THR A 46 -22.45 0.75 -8.09
N HIS A 47 -21.16 0.55 -7.81
CA HIS A 47 -20.62 0.35 -6.48
C HIS A 47 -19.53 1.37 -6.24
N GLN A 48 -19.32 1.69 -4.96
CA GLN A 48 -18.17 2.47 -4.57
C GLN A 48 -16.87 1.68 -4.73
N TRP A 49 -15.82 2.39 -5.16
CA TRP A 49 -14.51 1.79 -5.35
C TRP A 49 -13.37 2.73 -4.95
N ILE A 50 -12.22 2.11 -4.72
CA ILE A 50 -10.96 2.74 -4.37
C ILE A 50 -9.99 2.45 -5.50
N LEU A 51 -9.28 3.48 -5.94
CA LEU A 51 -8.18 3.38 -6.88
C LEU A 51 -6.88 3.30 -6.08
N ILE A 52 -6.10 2.24 -6.23
CA ILE A 52 -4.76 2.16 -5.67
C ILE A 52 -3.79 2.03 -6.84
N TYR A 53 -2.76 2.87 -6.89
CA TYR A 53 -1.70 2.70 -7.87
C TYR A 53 -0.34 3.08 -7.31
N ASP A 54 0.68 2.40 -7.82
CA ASP A 54 2.07 2.63 -7.45
C ASP A 54 3.02 2.28 -8.60
N ASN A 55 4.26 2.70 -8.45
CA ASN A 55 5.28 2.50 -9.46
C ASN A 55 5.77 1.06 -9.52
N ILE A 56 5.98 0.58 -10.74
CA ILE A 56 6.74 -0.63 -11.02
C ILE A 56 7.96 -0.25 -11.85
N ASN A 57 9.14 -0.58 -11.34
CA ASN A 57 10.40 -0.38 -12.06
C ASN A 57 10.97 -1.76 -12.38
N TYR A 58 11.09 -2.05 -13.66
CA TYR A 58 11.72 -3.28 -14.16
C TYR A 58 13.11 -2.96 -14.70
N TYR A 59 14.10 -3.71 -14.22
CA TYR A 59 15.47 -3.60 -14.70
C TYR A 59 15.78 -4.75 -15.64
N ASP A 60 15.88 -4.47 -16.94
CA ASP A 60 16.34 -5.45 -17.92
C ASP A 60 17.88 -5.40 -17.99
N SER A 61 18.53 -6.22 -17.18
CA SER A 61 19.99 -6.36 -17.19
C SER A 61 20.42 -7.26 -18.36
N LYS A 62 21.22 -6.70 -19.29
CA LYS A 62 21.84 -7.48 -20.36
C LYS A 62 23.19 -8.00 -19.90
N PHE A 63 23.44 -9.29 -20.08
CA PHE A 63 24.70 -9.95 -19.71
C PHE A 63 25.90 -9.33 -20.42
N ASN A 64 25.75 -8.98 -21.71
CA ASN A 64 26.75 -8.26 -22.48
C ASN A 64 26.14 -6.96 -23.01
N GLN A 65 26.59 -5.82 -22.49
CA GLN A 65 26.17 -4.52 -23.00
C GLN A 65 26.87 -4.21 -24.33
N ARG A 66 26.08 -3.82 -25.34
CA ARG A 66 26.57 -3.34 -26.64
C ARG A 66 25.95 -1.97 -26.94
N LEU A 67 26.43 -1.29 -27.99
CA LEU A 67 25.95 0.05 -28.34
C LEU A 67 24.42 0.08 -28.54
N ASP A 68 23.87 -1.02 -29.08
CA ASP A 68 22.47 -1.30 -29.40
C ASP A 68 21.73 -2.10 -28.31
N ASN A 69 22.44 -2.68 -27.34
CA ASN A 69 21.89 -3.58 -26.34
C ASN A 69 22.39 -3.18 -24.94
N ARG A 70 21.80 -2.13 -24.39
CA ARG A 70 22.12 -1.59 -23.06
C ARG A 70 21.10 -2.08 -22.03
N ASN A 71 21.44 -1.91 -20.76
CA ASN A 71 20.47 -2.10 -19.69
C ASN A 71 19.35 -1.07 -19.84
N VAL A 72 18.11 -1.52 -19.78
CA VAL A 72 16.92 -0.67 -19.88
C VAL A 72 16.19 -0.72 -18.55
N VAL A 73 15.98 0.45 -17.96
CA VAL A 73 15.02 0.62 -16.86
C VAL A 73 13.68 0.95 -17.50
N VAL A 74 12.71 0.05 -17.37
CA VAL A 74 11.33 0.32 -17.76
C VAL A 74 10.59 0.75 -16.50
N SER A 75 10.05 1.96 -16.50
CA SER A 75 9.27 2.51 -15.39
C SER A 75 7.83 2.57 -15.82
N GLY A 76 6.94 1.96 -15.05
CA GLY A 76 5.51 1.98 -15.31
C GLY A 76 4.72 2.08 -14.02
N VAL A 77 3.40 1.94 -14.15
CA VAL A 77 2.46 1.97 -13.03
C VAL A 77 1.63 0.70 -13.03
N THR A 78 1.43 0.15 -11.84
CA THR A 78 0.44 -0.91 -11.58
C THR A 78 -0.72 -0.32 -10.84
N LEU A 79 -1.94 -0.77 -11.15
CA LEU A 79 -3.15 -0.26 -10.52
C LEU A 79 -4.04 -1.41 -10.08
N THR A 80 -4.67 -1.23 -8.93
CA THR A 80 -5.66 -2.14 -8.36
C THR A 80 -6.92 -1.33 -8.06
N ILE A 81 -8.07 -1.82 -8.52
CA ILE A 81 -9.37 -1.27 -8.18
C ILE A 81 -10.01 -2.18 -7.13
N VAL A 82 -10.29 -1.61 -5.96
CA VAL A 82 -10.96 -2.32 -4.87
C VAL A 82 -12.40 -1.85 -4.79
N ILE A 83 -13.35 -2.75 -4.95
CA ILE A 83 -14.78 -2.47 -5.00
C ILE A 83 -15.46 -2.99 -3.72
N SER A 84 -16.25 -2.14 -3.07
CA SER A 84 -17.12 -2.55 -1.96
C SER A 84 -18.25 -3.44 -2.48
N ARG A 85 -18.61 -4.49 -1.72
CA ARG A 85 -19.80 -5.29 -2.00
C ARG A 85 -21.10 -4.60 -1.58
N HIS A 86 -20.99 -3.58 -0.73
CA HIS A 86 -22.13 -2.77 -0.34
C HIS A 86 -22.24 -1.57 -1.27
N GLN A 87 -23.48 -1.25 -1.65
CA GLN A 87 -23.81 0.05 -2.21
C GLN A 87 -23.92 1.01 -1.03
N ASP A 88 -22.81 1.57 -0.62
CA ASP A 88 -22.80 2.58 0.43
C ASP A 88 -23.08 3.95 -0.23
N ASP A 89 -24.17 4.59 0.16
CA ASP A 89 -24.63 5.90 -0.36
C ASP A 89 -23.93 7.10 0.32
N ASP A 90 -23.02 6.86 1.28
CA ASP A 90 -22.61 7.87 2.26
C ASP A 90 -21.40 8.75 1.86
N LEU A 91 -20.68 8.42 0.79
CA LEU A 91 -19.54 9.23 0.35
C LEU A 91 -19.92 10.18 -0.78
N SER A 92 -20.62 11.25 -0.40
CA SER A 92 -20.94 12.38 -1.27
C SER A 92 -19.81 13.41 -1.30
N GLN A 93 -19.72 14.18 -2.41
CA GLN A 93 -18.78 15.31 -2.49
C GLN A 93 -19.07 16.39 -1.45
N ASP A 94 -20.33 16.51 -1.01
CA ASP A 94 -20.73 17.48 0.02
C ASP A 94 -20.16 17.15 1.41
N ALA A 95 -19.84 15.88 1.68
CA ALA A 95 -19.17 15.45 2.89
C ALA A 95 -17.66 15.74 2.89
N LEU A 96 -17.08 16.10 1.74
CA LEU A 96 -15.68 16.49 1.64
C LEU A 96 -15.52 17.93 2.16
N LEU A 97 -15.46 18.07 3.48
CA LEU A 97 -14.97 19.30 4.08
C LEU A 97 -13.59 19.61 3.48
N PRO A 98 -13.32 20.85 3.03
CA PRO A 98 -12.00 21.25 2.61
C PRO A 98 -11.08 21.14 3.83
N LEU A 99 -10.41 19.99 3.98
CA LEU A 99 -9.38 19.83 4.99
C LEU A 99 -8.32 20.90 4.67
N PRO A 100 -8.00 21.79 5.62
CA PRO A 100 -6.98 22.79 5.39
C PRO A 100 -5.69 22.06 4.98
N ASP A 101 -5.04 22.54 3.91
CA ASP A 101 -3.84 21.97 3.29
C ASP A 101 -2.75 21.59 4.32
N ARG A 102 -2.74 22.31 5.45
CA ARG A 102 -1.98 21.96 6.65
C ARG A 102 -2.87 22.21 7.88
N PRO A 103 -3.19 21.17 8.68
CA PRO A 103 -3.71 21.44 10.01
C PRO A 103 -2.68 22.30 10.77
N PRO A 104 -3.10 23.31 11.53
CA PRO A 104 -2.17 24.12 12.28
C PRO A 104 -1.45 23.22 13.30
N LEU A 105 -0.17 23.50 13.57
CA LEU A 105 0.67 22.63 14.41
C LEU A 105 0.04 22.35 15.79
N LYS A 106 -0.72 23.31 16.33
CA LYS A 106 -1.53 23.19 17.56
C LYS A 106 -2.52 22.01 17.56
N ASP A 107 -3.02 21.60 16.39
CA ASP A 107 -3.95 20.48 16.24
C ASP A 107 -3.22 19.14 16.11
N LEU A 108 -1.91 19.16 15.86
CA LEU A 108 -1.05 17.97 15.84
C LEU A 108 -0.46 17.66 17.22
N TYR A 109 -0.41 18.64 18.13
CA TYR A 109 0.04 18.39 19.49
C TYR A 109 -1.01 17.58 20.26
N PRO A 110 -0.58 16.57 21.04
CA PRO A 110 -1.45 15.93 22.02
C PRO A 110 -2.07 17.00 22.92
N ARG A 111 -3.41 17.00 23.03
CA ARG A 111 -4.13 17.74 24.08
C ARG A 111 -4.04 16.91 25.37
N GLN A 112 -4.26 17.49 26.56
CA GLN A 112 -4.24 16.75 27.83
C GLN A 112 -5.12 15.47 27.82
N VAL A 113 -6.27 15.52 27.13
CA VAL A 113 -7.15 14.35 26.93
C VAL A 113 -6.51 13.27 26.05
N ASN A 114 -5.70 13.65 25.06
CA ASN A 114 -4.91 12.73 24.25
C ASN A 114 -3.73 12.16 25.05
N ASP A 115 -3.14 12.92 25.97
CA ASP A 115 -2.03 12.46 26.81
C ASP A 115 -2.46 11.34 27.76
N GLU A 116 -3.63 11.46 28.39
CA GLU A 116 -4.14 10.39 29.26
C GLU A 116 -4.45 9.12 28.47
N ARG A 117 -5.08 9.26 27.29
CA ARG A 117 -5.32 8.12 26.39
C ARG A 117 -4.03 7.49 25.89
N LEU A 118 -3.05 8.30 25.49
CA LEU A 118 -1.75 7.83 25.03
C LEU A 118 -1.03 7.10 26.15
N ARG A 119 -1.01 7.66 27.37
CA ARG A 119 -0.44 7.02 28.56
C ARG A 119 -1.11 5.68 28.86
N HIS A 120 -2.45 5.62 28.84
CA HIS A 120 -3.18 4.38 29.03
C HIS A 120 -2.85 3.34 27.94
N ALA A 121 -2.77 3.75 26.68
CA ALA A 121 -2.38 2.87 25.58
C ALA A 121 -0.93 2.37 25.74
N SER A 122 0.01 3.26 26.08
CA SER A 122 1.42 2.89 26.33
C SER A 122 1.55 1.89 27.49
N LEU A 123 0.83 2.11 28.59
CA LEU A 123 0.80 1.18 29.71
C LEU A 123 0.18 -0.16 29.30
N PHE A 124 -0.94 -0.15 28.58
CA PHE A 124 -1.53 -1.37 28.05
C PHE A 124 -0.52 -2.17 27.21
N PHE A 125 0.14 -1.54 26.23
CA PHE A 125 1.12 -2.22 25.38
C PHE A 125 2.34 -2.72 26.16
N LEU A 126 2.79 -1.99 27.19
CA LEU A 126 3.86 -2.43 28.07
C LEU A 126 3.46 -3.69 28.85
N PHE A 127 2.28 -3.70 29.48
CA PHE A 127 1.76 -4.85 30.22
C PHE A 127 1.53 -6.04 29.31
N ASP A 128 0.93 -5.83 28.15
CA ASP A 128 0.72 -6.86 27.13
C ASP A 128 2.05 -7.47 26.66
N CYS A 129 3.08 -6.65 26.43
CA CYS A 129 4.43 -7.12 26.11
C CYS A 129 5.04 -7.94 27.25
N LEU A 130 4.98 -7.45 28.49
CA LEU A 130 5.51 -8.15 29.66
C LEU A 130 4.78 -9.49 29.89
N GLN A 131 3.46 -9.53 29.76
CA GLN A 131 2.70 -10.78 29.87
C GLN A 131 3.08 -11.79 28.78
N ARG A 132 3.23 -11.34 27.53
CA ARG A 132 3.58 -12.23 26.41
C ARG A 132 5.00 -12.79 26.51
N HIS A 133 5.92 -12.07 27.14
CA HIS A 133 7.35 -12.38 27.06
C HIS A 133 8.07 -12.59 28.40
N HIS A 134 7.41 -12.37 29.54
CA HIS A 134 8.03 -12.51 30.87
C HIS A 134 7.09 -13.28 31.81
N GLU A 135 7.42 -14.54 32.10
CA GLU A 135 6.58 -15.49 32.85
C GLU A 135 6.01 -14.91 34.16
N PRO A 136 6.80 -14.23 35.03
CA PRO A 136 6.27 -13.56 36.21
C PRO A 136 5.10 -12.59 35.98
N PHE A 137 4.97 -11.99 34.79
CA PHE A 137 3.89 -11.04 34.49
C PHE A 137 2.62 -11.70 33.97
N GLN A 138 2.65 -12.98 33.55
CA GLN A 138 1.50 -13.68 32.95
C GLN A 138 0.26 -13.74 33.86
N HIS A 139 0.47 -13.74 35.18
CA HIS A 139 -0.60 -13.88 36.17
C HIS A 139 -1.20 -12.54 36.61
N TYR A 140 -0.61 -11.41 36.23
CA TYR A 140 -1.13 -10.11 36.60
C TYR A 140 -2.32 -9.75 35.72
N ALA A 141 -3.41 -9.26 36.30
CA ALA A 141 -4.51 -8.71 35.52
C ALA A 141 -4.06 -7.43 34.82
N VAL A 142 -4.41 -7.25 33.53
CA VAL A 142 -4.19 -5.96 32.84
C VAL A 142 -5.28 -5.00 33.30
N PRO A 143 -4.94 -3.93 34.06
CA PRO A 143 -5.96 -3.01 34.59
C PRO A 143 -6.47 -2.03 33.52
N PHE A 144 -5.88 -2.07 32.32
CA PHE A 144 -6.16 -1.15 31.22
C PHE A 144 -6.90 -1.88 30.10
N ARG A 145 -7.94 -1.26 29.55
CA ARG A 145 -8.60 -1.72 28.32
C ARG A 145 -8.55 -0.63 27.28
N ILE A 146 -7.97 -0.93 26.12
CA ILE A 146 -8.13 -0.07 24.94
C ILE A 146 -9.54 -0.33 24.41
N ARG A 147 -10.41 0.69 24.47
CA ARG A 147 -11.73 0.59 23.84
C ARG A 147 -11.52 0.61 22.31
N PRO A 148 -12.11 -0.34 21.56
CA PRO A 148 -12.11 -0.25 20.11
C PRO A 148 -12.73 1.09 19.69
N ILE A 149 -12.06 1.82 18.81
CA ILE A 149 -12.63 3.02 18.18
C ILE A 149 -13.50 2.50 17.05
N SER A 150 -14.83 2.65 17.17
CA SER A 150 -15.87 2.32 16.17
C SER A 150 -15.39 1.38 15.06
N PRO A 151 -15.26 0.07 15.33
CA PRO A 151 -14.80 -0.87 14.32
C PRO A 151 -15.79 -0.80 13.14
N LEU A 152 -15.25 -0.59 11.94
CA LEU A 152 -16.05 -0.71 10.72
C LEU A 152 -16.51 -2.16 10.58
N ASP A 153 -17.74 -2.34 10.12
CA ASP A 153 -18.24 -3.68 9.82
C ASP A 153 -17.38 -4.31 8.73
N VAL A 154 -16.90 -5.52 8.99
CA VAL A 154 -16.01 -6.23 8.07
C VAL A 154 -16.84 -6.78 6.93
N SER A 155 -16.66 -6.22 5.74
CA SER A 155 -17.25 -6.72 4.51
C SER A 155 -16.20 -7.23 3.54
N LYS A 156 -16.55 -8.26 2.77
CA LYS A 156 -15.69 -8.76 1.71
C LYS A 156 -15.67 -7.73 0.57
N THR A 157 -14.49 -7.40 0.07
CA THR A 157 -14.32 -6.56 -1.13
C THR A 157 -13.94 -7.43 -2.33
N TRP A 158 -14.03 -6.85 -3.53
CA TRP A 158 -13.43 -7.42 -4.74
C TRP A 158 -12.23 -6.58 -5.15
N ALA A 159 -11.11 -7.23 -5.49
CA ALA A 159 -9.92 -6.56 -5.99
C ALA A 159 -9.68 -6.99 -7.44
N PHE A 160 -9.54 -6.00 -8.31
CA PHE A 160 -9.26 -6.19 -9.73
C PHE A 160 -7.93 -5.55 -10.07
N GLU A 161 -6.97 -6.37 -10.47
CA GLU A 161 -5.69 -5.89 -11.00
C GLU A 161 -5.89 -5.40 -12.43
N ILE A 162 -5.40 -4.19 -12.69
CA ILE A 162 -5.49 -3.54 -14.00
C ILE A 162 -4.15 -3.72 -14.73
N PRO A 163 -4.17 -3.89 -16.07
CA PRO A 163 -2.93 -3.99 -16.84
C PRO A 163 -1.97 -2.84 -16.51
N ALA A 164 -0.69 -3.18 -16.33
CA ALA A 164 0.35 -2.20 -16.09
C ALA A 164 0.45 -1.24 -17.28
N MET A 165 0.69 0.04 -16.98
CA MET A 165 0.76 1.10 -17.98
C MET A 165 2.18 1.68 -18.02
N ASP A 166 2.66 1.98 -19.22
CA ASP A 166 3.94 2.67 -19.45
C ASP A 166 3.74 4.18 -19.27
N ILE A 167 3.62 4.59 -18.01
CA ILE A 167 3.38 5.98 -17.60
C ILE A 167 4.34 6.34 -16.48
N ASP A 168 5.11 7.41 -16.68
CA ASP A 168 5.97 7.98 -15.64
C ASP A 168 5.15 8.79 -14.63
N GLN A 169 4.83 8.13 -13.52
CA GLN A 169 4.04 8.68 -12.42
C GLN A 169 4.81 9.67 -11.52
N SER A 170 6.09 9.98 -11.80
CA SER A 170 6.87 10.95 -11.02
C SER A 170 6.41 12.40 -11.23
N SER A 171 5.75 12.66 -12.37
CA SER A 171 5.30 13.98 -12.82
C SER A 171 3.81 14.24 -12.53
N LEU A 172 3.41 15.52 -12.58
CA LEU A 172 1.99 15.90 -12.52
C LEU A 172 1.22 15.34 -13.72
N ASP A 173 1.76 15.52 -14.92
CA ASP A 173 1.17 15.05 -16.17
C ASP A 173 0.98 13.52 -16.17
N GLY A 174 2.00 12.78 -15.73
CA GLY A 174 1.91 11.33 -15.61
C GLY A 174 0.81 10.88 -14.67
N ASN A 175 0.67 11.51 -13.49
CA ASN A 175 -0.46 11.20 -12.60
C ASN A 175 -1.81 11.51 -13.24
N MET A 176 -1.92 12.60 -14.01
CA MET A 176 -3.16 12.88 -14.73
C MET A 176 -3.46 11.82 -15.79
N ARG A 177 -2.46 11.42 -16.57
CA ARG A 177 -2.58 10.35 -17.57
C ARG A 177 -3.05 9.04 -16.95
N VAL A 178 -2.60 8.69 -15.74
CA VAL A 178 -3.11 7.53 -15.00
C VAL A 178 -4.62 7.64 -14.78
N LEU A 179 -5.11 8.79 -14.30
CA LEU A 179 -6.54 8.99 -14.04
C LEU A 179 -7.37 8.98 -15.34
N GLU A 180 -6.84 9.54 -16.42
CA GLU A 180 -7.47 9.51 -17.75
C GLU A 180 -7.57 8.08 -18.30
N GLU A 181 -6.50 7.28 -18.19
CA GLU A 181 -6.52 5.89 -18.61
C GLU A 181 -7.47 5.04 -17.76
N VAL A 182 -7.55 5.28 -16.44
CA VAL A 182 -8.56 4.63 -15.58
C VAL A 182 -9.98 4.95 -16.05
N LYS A 183 -10.28 6.23 -16.30
CA LYS A 183 -11.59 6.64 -16.82
C LYS A 183 -11.92 5.97 -18.15
N LYS A 184 -10.97 5.94 -19.10
CA LYS A 184 -11.14 5.28 -20.40
C LYS A 184 -11.36 3.77 -20.23
N LEU A 185 -10.55 3.13 -19.40
CA LEU A 185 -10.57 1.70 -19.15
C LEU A 185 -11.90 1.28 -18.51
N LEU A 186 -12.41 2.04 -17.56
CA LEU A 186 -13.70 1.83 -16.91
C LEU A 186 -14.89 2.29 -17.75
N GLN A 187 -14.65 3.03 -18.84
CA GLN A 187 -15.66 3.61 -19.71
C GLN A 187 -16.68 4.44 -18.89
N LEU A 188 -16.14 5.33 -18.05
CA LEU A 188 -16.92 6.30 -17.27
C LEU A 188 -17.01 7.62 -18.02
N ASP A 189 -18.17 8.26 -17.95
CA ASP A 189 -18.38 9.60 -18.49
C ASP A 189 -17.93 10.68 -17.49
N ASP A 190 -17.85 11.93 -17.95
CA ASP A 190 -17.51 13.07 -17.07
C ASP A 190 -18.57 13.29 -15.99
N GLU A 191 -19.83 13.01 -16.30
CA GLU A 191 -20.97 13.25 -15.41
C GLU A 191 -20.98 12.30 -14.20
N TRP A 192 -20.49 11.06 -14.35
CA TRP A 192 -20.33 10.13 -13.24
C TRP A 192 -19.52 10.76 -12.10
N PHE A 193 -18.44 11.48 -12.42
CA PHE A 193 -17.58 12.14 -11.43
C PHE A 193 -18.19 13.36 -10.75
N ARG A 194 -19.41 13.79 -11.11
CA ARG A 194 -20.09 14.88 -10.41
C ARG A 194 -20.66 14.45 -9.06
N ASN A 195 -21.14 13.22 -8.98
CA ASN A 195 -21.85 12.71 -7.79
C ASN A 195 -21.10 11.61 -7.06
N HIS A 196 -19.91 11.23 -7.55
CA HIS A 196 -19.12 10.15 -6.98
C HIS A 196 -17.81 10.67 -6.41
N VAL A 197 -17.35 9.96 -5.38
CA VAL A 197 -16.08 10.19 -4.72
C VAL A 197 -15.27 8.90 -4.74
N VAL A 198 -14.00 9.01 -5.10
CA VAL A 198 -13.07 7.89 -5.21
C VAL A 198 -11.87 8.16 -4.30
N ILE A 199 -11.56 7.21 -3.43
CA ILE A 199 -10.30 7.24 -2.70
C ILE A 199 -9.18 6.89 -3.70
N VAL A 200 -8.22 7.80 -3.83
CA VAL A 200 -7.06 7.66 -4.70
C VAL A 200 -5.82 7.40 -3.84
N GLY A 201 -5.41 6.16 -3.82
CA GLY A 201 -4.35 5.60 -2.99
C GLY A 201 -3.01 5.50 -3.71
N GLY A 202 -1.94 5.94 -3.05
CA GLY A 202 -0.58 5.67 -3.49
C GLY A 202 0.47 5.98 -2.42
N ASN A 203 1.72 6.12 -2.85
CA ASN A 203 2.81 6.62 -2.01
C ASN A 203 2.69 8.14 -1.74
N GLN A 204 3.57 8.69 -0.89
CA GLN A 204 3.50 10.10 -0.51
C GLN A 204 3.66 11.07 -1.70
N LEU A 205 4.49 10.72 -2.68
CA LEU A 205 4.68 11.54 -3.87
C LEU A 205 3.39 11.58 -4.69
N THR A 206 2.77 10.43 -4.91
CA THR A 206 1.46 10.26 -5.57
C THR A 206 0.41 11.19 -4.97
N VAL A 207 0.22 11.09 -3.65
CA VAL A 207 -0.75 11.89 -2.89
C VAL A 207 -0.45 13.38 -3.04
N SER A 208 0.81 13.78 -2.96
CA SER A 208 1.22 15.18 -3.15
C SER A 208 0.93 15.69 -4.57
N ARG A 209 1.11 14.86 -5.60
CA ARG A 209 0.79 15.21 -6.98
C ARG A 209 -0.71 15.36 -7.18
N VAL A 210 -1.51 14.40 -6.73
CA VAL A 210 -2.99 14.46 -6.82
C VAL A 210 -3.53 15.70 -6.10
N ARG A 211 -3.09 15.99 -4.87
CA ARG A 211 -3.47 17.24 -4.17
C ARG A 211 -3.10 18.51 -4.93
N THR A 212 -1.96 18.50 -5.59
CA THR A 212 -1.51 19.64 -6.40
C THR A 212 -2.36 19.80 -7.65
N MET A 213 -2.74 18.71 -8.31
CA MET A 213 -3.66 18.75 -9.45
C MET A 213 -5.04 19.25 -9.04
N ILE A 214 -5.62 18.78 -7.93
CA ILE A 214 -6.91 19.27 -7.40
C ILE A 214 -6.89 20.80 -7.24
N ARG A 215 -5.81 21.36 -6.69
CA ARG A 215 -5.68 22.81 -6.51
C ARG A 215 -5.55 23.57 -7.83
N TYR A 216 -4.69 23.13 -8.74
CA TYR A 216 -4.50 23.83 -10.02
C TYR A 216 -5.68 23.69 -10.98
N ARG A 217 -6.43 22.59 -10.88
CA ARG A 217 -7.57 22.29 -11.75
C ARG A 217 -8.92 22.65 -11.15
N ALA A 218 -8.95 23.24 -9.95
CA ALA A 218 -10.17 23.78 -9.35
C ALA A 218 -11.04 24.65 -10.30
N PRO A 219 -10.48 25.46 -11.22
CA PRO A 219 -11.27 26.26 -12.15
C PRO A 219 -11.83 25.48 -13.37
N ASP A 220 -11.47 24.21 -13.54
CA ASP A 220 -11.87 23.45 -14.73
C ASP A 220 -13.40 23.28 -14.83
N VAL A 221 -13.90 23.22 -16.06
CA VAL A 221 -15.35 23.16 -16.32
C VAL A 221 -15.93 21.78 -16.04
N SER A 222 -15.24 20.70 -16.43
CA SER A 222 -15.78 19.35 -16.26
C SER A 222 -15.50 18.77 -14.87
N ALA A 223 -16.46 18.00 -14.35
CA ALA A 223 -16.36 17.40 -13.02
C ALA A 223 -15.14 16.47 -12.90
N PHE A 224 -14.87 15.68 -13.94
CA PHE A 224 -13.67 14.85 -13.99
C PHE A 224 -12.38 15.68 -13.90
N ASN A 225 -12.28 16.74 -14.71
CA ASN A 225 -11.06 17.55 -14.81
C ASN A 225 -10.76 18.36 -13.53
N ARG A 226 -11.78 18.78 -12.77
CA ARG A 226 -11.57 19.45 -11.47
C ARG A 226 -10.93 18.56 -10.40
N LEU A 227 -11.02 17.24 -10.56
CA LEU A 227 -10.51 16.24 -9.61
C LEU A 227 -11.08 16.34 -8.18
N GLN A 228 -12.14 17.12 -7.95
CA GLN A 228 -12.80 17.24 -6.64
C GLN A 228 -13.40 15.92 -6.15
N TRP A 229 -13.66 14.99 -7.07
CA TRP A 229 -14.06 13.62 -6.79
C TRP A 229 -12.96 12.76 -6.15
N ALA A 230 -11.68 13.15 -6.25
CA ALA A 230 -10.56 12.34 -5.78
C ALA A 230 -10.19 12.66 -4.32
N ILE A 231 -10.23 11.67 -3.43
CA ILE A 231 -9.67 11.76 -2.07
C ILE A 231 -8.26 11.15 -2.06
N PRO A 232 -7.19 11.95 -2.07
CA PRO A 232 -5.83 11.41 -2.06
C PRO A 232 -5.44 10.89 -0.68
N VAL A 233 -5.21 9.58 -0.57
CA VAL A 233 -4.88 8.86 0.68
C VAL A 233 -3.53 8.16 0.57
N LEU A 234 -2.66 8.40 1.55
CA LEU A 234 -1.40 7.66 1.67
C LEU A 234 -1.71 6.22 2.07
N GLN A 235 -1.26 5.26 1.26
CA GLN A 235 -1.49 3.84 1.55
C GLN A 235 -0.80 3.42 2.84
N LEU A 236 -1.48 2.58 3.63
CA LEU A 236 -1.05 2.19 4.98
C LEU A 236 0.31 1.49 5.00
N PHE A 237 0.65 0.74 3.95
CA PHE A 237 1.98 0.12 3.82
C PHE A 237 3.09 1.17 3.74
N HIS A 238 2.93 2.20 2.91
CA HIS A 238 3.88 3.32 2.81
C HIS A 238 3.96 4.10 4.12
N LEU A 239 2.83 4.29 4.81
CA LEU A 239 2.82 4.89 6.14
C LEU A 239 3.61 4.03 7.15
N GLN A 240 3.44 2.71 7.15
CA GLN A 240 4.21 1.80 8.00
C GLN A 240 5.72 1.90 7.71
N MET A 241 6.13 1.99 6.44
CA MET A 241 7.53 2.20 6.09
C MET A 241 8.09 3.50 6.66
N ILE A 242 7.36 4.60 6.52
CA ILE A 242 7.75 5.92 7.04
C ILE A 242 7.84 5.89 8.57
N VAL A 243 6.88 5.26 9.25
CA VAL A 243 6.87 5.10 10.70
C VAL A 243 8.08 4.28 11.17
N CYS A 244 8.35 3.12 10.53
CA CYS A 244 9.51 2.30 10.84
C CYS A 244 10.83 3.09 10.71
N GLY A 245 10.99 3.81 9.59
CA GLY A 245 12.16 4.66 9.37
C GLY A 245 12.27 5.83 10.35
N THR A 246 11.14 6.33 10.85
CA THR A 246 11.11 7.38 11.88
C THR A 246 11.53 6.84 13.24
N ILE A 247 11.00 5.69 13.67
CA ILE A 247 11.40 5.02 14.91
C ILE A 247 12.90 4.74 14.91
N LEU A 248 13.41 4.19 13.81
CA LEU A 248 14.84 3.90 13.68
C LEU A 248 15.69 5.17 13.74
N ARG A 249 15.33 6.24 13.02
CA ARG A 249 16.10 7.50 13.07
C ARG A 249 16.12 8.14 14.46
N THR A 250 14.98 8.10 15.16
CA THR A 250 14.83 8.72 16.49
C THR A 250 15.52 7.91 17.58
N HIS A 251 15.43 6.58 17.52
CA HIS A 251 15.87 5.69 18.60
C HIS A 251 17.09 4.83 18.25
N TYR A 252 17.78 5.09 17.13
CA TYR A 252 18.94 4.30 16.71
C TYR A 252 20.01 4.21 17.81
N GLY A 253 20.38 5.37 18.37
CA GLY A 253 21.43 5.50 19.37
C GLY A 253 22.78 4.91 18.94
N HIS A 254 23.59 4.52 19.92
CA HIS A 254 24.96 4.04 19.71
C HIS A 254 25.11 2.58 20.13
N ILE A 255 25.91 1.79 19.41
CA ILE A 255 26.06 0.34 19.65
C ILE A 255 26.52 -0.02 21.06
N THR A 256 27.16 0.90 21.78
CA THR A 256 27.62 0.71 23.16
C THR A 256 26.60 1.16 24.21
N SER A 257 25.51 1.81 23.82
CA SER A 257 24.50 2.36 24.73
C SER A 257 23.39 1.32 24.94
N PRO A 258 23.30 0.73 26.14
CA PRO A 258 22.25 -0.24 26.45
C PRO A 258 20.86 0.37 26.24
N GLY A 259 19.97 -0.37 25.59
CA GLY A 259 18.61 0.09 25.27
C GLY A 259 18.47 0.86 23.96
N SER A 260 19.58 1.23 23.30
CA SER A 260 19.51 1.77 21.94
C SER A 260 19.16 0.67 20.92
N LEU A 261 18.53 1.03 19.81
CA LEU A 261 18.26 0.06 18.75
C LEU A 261 19.57 -0.47 18.15
N ALA A 262 20.63 0.34 18.03
CA ALA A 262 21.94 -0.09 17.55
C ALA A 262 22.57 -1.18 18.44
N TYR A 263 22.48 -1.01 19.77
CA TYR A 263 22.93 -2.02 20.73
C TYR A 263 22.15 -3.33 20.57
N ASN A 264 20.81 -3.25 20.49
CA ASN A 264 19.97 -4.43 20.33
C ASN A 264 20.19 -5.13 18.98
N ILE A 265 20.32 -4.38 17.87
CA ILE A 265 20.66 -4.90 16.54
C ILE A 265 21.99 -5.66 16.58
N GLY A 266 23.01 -5.09 17.22
CA GLY A 266 24.32 -5.72 17.38
C GLY A 266 24.25 -7.01 18.20
N LYS A 267 23.51 -6.99 19.33
CA LYS A 267 23.32 -8.18 20.18
C LYS A 267 22.51 -9.28 19.51
N LEU A 268 21.52 -8.92 18.70
CA LEU A 268 20.67 -9.85 17.95
C LEU A 268 21.30 -10.31 16.63
N GLY A 269 22.49 -9.81 16.27
CA GLY A 269 23.17 -10.15 15.02
C GLY A 269 22.38 -9.77 13.76
N ARG A 270 21.49 -8.77 13.85
CA ARG A 270 20.60 -8.39 12.75
C ARG A 270 21.38 -7.60 11.69
N LYS A 271 21.28 -8.04 10.44
CA LYS A 271 21.91 -7.38 9.27
C LYS A 271 20.85 -6.56 8.52
N ARG A 272 21.28 -5.60 7.69
CA ARG A 272 20.41 -4.79 6.80
C ARG A 272 19.35 -3.92 7.52
N VAL A 273 19.63 -3.58 8.78
CA VAL A 273 18.90 -2.54 9.51
C VAL A 273 19.87 -1.41 9.77
N ASP A 274 19.59 -0.25 9.19
CA ASP A 274 20.38 0.96 9.37
C ASP A 274 19.49 2.14 9.76
N LYS A 275 20.13 3.27 10.07
CA LYS A 275 19.46 4.49 10.50
C LYS A 275 18.70 5.19 9.38
N THR A 276 19.09 5.03 8.12
CA THR A 276 18.73 5.94 7.02
C THR A 276 17.68 5.38 6.07
N MET A 277 17.75 4.10 5.72
CA MET A 277 16.84 3.44 4.79
C MET A 277 16.84 1.92 5.03
N PRO A 278 16.25 1.47 6.13
CA PRO A 278 16.28 0.06 6.46
C PRO A 278 15.41 -0.73 5.47
N CYS A 279 15.83 -1.95 5.15
CA CYS A 279 14.95 -2.90 4.47
C CYS A 279 13.64 -3.02 5.27
N TYR A 280 12.50 -2.65 4.69
CA TYR A 280 11.23 -2.57 5.42
C TYR A 280 10.92 -3.86 6.18
N TYR A 281 11.06 -5.01 5.52
CA TYR A 281 10.78 -6.30 6.13
C TYR A 281 11.65 -6.56 7.36
N THR A 282 12.96 -6.30 7.26
CA THR A 282 13.90 -6.52 8.36
C THR A 282 13.70 -5.52 9.49
N ALA A 283 13.38 -4.26 9.17
CA ALA A 283 13.03 -3.23 10.14
C ALA A 283 11.73 -3.58 10.89
N ASN A 284 10.69 -3.93 10.14
CA ASN A 284 9.38 -4.26 10.67
C ASN A 284 9.46 -5.54 11.53
N GLU A 285 10.22 -6.55 11.12
CA GLU A 285 10.46 -7.75 11.94
C GLU A 285 11.14 -7.39 13.26
N LEU A 286 12.22 -6.59 13.22
CA LEU A 286 12.92 -6.14 14.43
C LEU A 286 11.99 -5.38 15.37
N LEU A 287 11.14 -4.51 14.83
CA LEU A 287 10.23 -3.67 15.61
C LEU A 287 9.01 -4.42 16.14
N ARG A 288 8.52 -5.43 15.43
CA ARG A 288 7.34 -6.23 15.84
C ARG A 288 7.70 -7.40 16.75
N ASN A 289 8.89 -7.98 16.61
CA ASN A 289 9.43 -9.09 17.40
C ASN A 289 8.37 -10.17 17.77
N GLU A 290 7.62 -10.66 16.77
CA GLU A 290 6.65 -11.76 16.94
C GLU A 290 7.31 -13.16 17.04
N ASN A 291 8.61 -13.30 16.78
CA ASN A 291 9.24 -14.61 16.56
C ASN A 291 10.31 -15.00 17.60
N PHE A 292 10.13 -14.67 18.88
CA PHE A 292 11.14 -15.03 19.87
C PHE A 292 11.05 -16.45 20.46
N TYR A 293 9.99 -17.25 20.21
CA TYR A 293 9.87 -18.57 20.87
C TYR A 293 9.34 -19.76 20.05
N ALA A 294 9.05 -19.62 18.76
CA ALA A 294 8.66 -20.79 17.96
C ALA A 294 9.77 -21.85 17.82
N SER A 295 11.02 -21.52 18.16
CA SER A 295 12.17 -22.44 18.08
C SER A 295 12.54 -23.16 19.38
N HIS A 296 11.85 -22.92 20.50
CA HIS A 296 12.14 -23.58 21.78
C HIS A 296 11.00 -24.48 22.30
N ALA A 297 9.96 -24.69 21.49
CA ALA A 297 8.86 -25.61 21.81
C ALA A 297 8.97 -26.99 21.10
N GLN A 298 10.14 -27.32 20.56
CA GLN A 298 10.45 -28.66 20.02
C GLN A 298 11.79 -29.16 20.57
N SER A 299 11.85 -29.34 21.88
CA SER A 299 12.79 -30.27 22.50
C SER A 299 12.21 -30.72 23.85
N ASN A 300 11.27 -31.66 23.77
CA ASN A 300 11.01 -32.69 24.77
C ASN A 300 10.88 -34.01 24.02
#